data_AF-A0A356JYS6-F1
#
_entry.id   AF-A0A356JYS6-F1
#
_cell.length_a   1.000
_cell.length_b   1.000
_cell.length_c   1.000
_cell.angle_alpha   90.00
_cell.angle_beta   90.00
_cell.angle_gamma   90.00
#
_symmetry.space_group_name_H-M   'P 1'
#
loop_
_entity.id
_entity.type
_entity.pdbx_description
1 polymer ?
#
loop_
_entity_poly.entity_id
_entity_poly.type
_entity_poly.pdbx_seq_one_letter_code
_entity_poly.pdbx_strand_id
1 'polypeptide(L)'
;MKIEDFVSGTWESGYKYKYFVPSPVNHSFSWEDDAINSLLENASLKLGELNSFSRFVPDIDMFIKMHIYKEAVVSSRIEGTRTNIEEALDSEEPN
;
A
#
# COMPACT_ATOMS: atom_id res chain seq x y z
N MET A 1 17.07 -1.77 16.01
CA MET A 1 16.28 -2.92 16.48
C MET A 1 16.26 -3.95 15.36
N LYS A 2 16.49 -5.22 15.67
CA LYS A 2 16.31 -6.30 14.70
C LYS A 2 14.83 -6.48 14.39
N ILE A 3 14.46 -6.48 13.11
CA ILE A 3 13.05 -6.63 12.70
C ILE A 3 12.49 -7.99 13.10
N GLU A 4 13.36 -9.01 13.15
CA GLU A 4 13.04 -10.38 13.55
C GLU A 4 12.58 -10.46 15.01
N ASP A 5 13.10 -9.56 15.85
CA ASP A 5 12.77 -9.46 17.27
C ASP A 5 11.66 -8.43 17.54
N PHE A 6 11.15 -7.74 16.51
CA PHE A 6 10.17 -6.69 16.70
C PHE A 6 8.79 -7.27 17.05
N VAL A 7 8.31 -6.91 18.24
CA VAL A 7 6.95 -7.18 18.67
C VAL A 7 6.09 -5.98 18.34
N SER A 8 5.08 -6.15 17.48
CA SER A 8 4.24 -5.06 16.98
C SER A 8 3.42 -4.35 18.07
N GLY A 9 3.19 -5.01 19.19
CA GLY A 9 2.45 -4.47 20.32
C GLY A 9 1.86 -5.57 21.19
N THR A 10 0.99 -5.18 22.11
CA THR A 10 0.29 -6.09 23.01
C THR A 10 -1.21 -5.85 22.93
N TRP A 11 -1.99 -6.87 23.26
CA TRP A 11 -3.42 -6.68 23.47
C TRP A 11 -3.72 -6.50 24.95
N GLU A 12 -4.41 -5.41 25.28
CA GLU A 12 -4.84 -5.09 26.64
C GLU A 12 -6.36 -5.17 26.78
N SER A 13 -6.84 -5.45 27.98
CA SER A 13 -8.27 -5.51 28.29
C SER A 13 -8.70 -4.24 29.02
N GLY A 14 -9.58 -3.46 28.40
CA GLY A 14 -10.29 -2.35 29.02
C GLY A 14 -11.59 -2.81 29.67
N TYR A 15 -12.38 -1.87 30.20
CA TYR A 15 -13.69 -2.20 30.75
C TYR A 15 -14.67 -2.59 29.63
N LYS A 16 -14.93 -3.90 29.49
CA LYS A 16 -15.82 -4.53 28.49
C LYS A 16 -15.30 -4.57 27.04
N TYR A 17 -14.06 -4.21 26.78
CA TYR A 17 -13.46 -4.31 25.44
C TYR A 17 -11.99 -4.68 25.51
N LYS A 18 -11.44 -5.16 24.39
CA LYS A 18 -10.01 -5.47 24.23
C LYS A 18 -9.45 -4.54 23.15
N TYR A 19 -8.29 -3.96 23.38
CA TYR A 19 -7.65 -3.03 22.44
C TYR A 19 -6.19 -3.38 22.24
N PHE A 20 -5.65 -3.04 21.07
CA PHE A 20 -4.25 -3.26 20.73
C PHE A 20 -3.44 -2.01 21.06
N VAL A 21 -2.33 -2.20 21.77
CA VAL A 21 -1.37 -1.15 22.12
C VAL A 21 -0.12 -1.37 21.27
N PRO A 22 0.15 -0.51 20.27
CA PRO A 22 1.31 -0.68 19.40
C PRO A 22 2.61 -0.36 20.15
N SER A 23 3.67 -1.09 19.80
CA SER A 23 5.03 -0.76 20.24
C SER A 23 5.53 0.52 19.53
N PRO A 24 6.35 1.35 20.18
CA PRO A 24 6.97 2.50 19.53
C PRO A 24 7.84 2.08 18.34
N VAL A 25 7.64 2.70 17.18
CA VAL A 25 8.35 2.37 15.93
C VAL A 25 9.41 3.39 15.52
N ASN A 26 9.53 4.51 16.24
CA ASN A 26 10.43 5.60 15.87
C ASN A 26 11.88 5.32 16.29
N HIS A 27 12.50 4.34 15.66
CA HIS A 27 13.89 3.97 15.83
C HIS A 27 14.39 3.23 14.58
N SER A 28 15.72 3.13 14.42
CA SER A 28 16.30 2.45 13.27
C SER A 28 16.08 0.94 13.35
N PHE A 29 15.66 0.34 12.24
CA PHE A 29 15.57 -1.11 12.06
C PHE A 29 16.81 -1.65 11.36
N SER A 30 17.15 -2.89 11.69
CA SER A 30 18.16 -3.72 11.04
C SER A 30 17.57 -5.11 10.81
N TRP A 31 18.09 -5.86 9.87
CA TRP A 31 17.70 -7.25 9.61
C TRP A 31 18.93 -8.10 9.31
N GLU A 32 18.83 -9.40 9.54
CA GLU A 32 19.89 -10.38 9.27
C GLU A 32 19.56 -11.31 8.09
N ASP A 33 18.30 -11.36 7.66
CA ASP A 33 17.92 -12.15 6.49
C ASP A 33 18.38 -11.47 5.19
N ASP A 34 19.41 -12.04 4.57
CA ASP A 34 19.96 -11.59 3.29
C ASP A 34 18.93 -11.61 2.15
N ALA A 35 17.87 -12.44 2.24
CA ALA A 35 16.81 -12.47 1.24
C ALA A 35 16.07 -11.12 1.15
N ILE A 36 15.98 -10.38 2.26
CA ILE A 36 15.38 -9.04 2.28
C ILE A 36 16.17 -8.10 1.37
N ASN A 37 17.51 -8.17 1.39
CA ASN A 37 18.34 -7.33 0.53
C ASN A 37 18.12 -7.65 -0.95
N SER A 38 18.06 -8.93 -1.33
CA SER A 38 17.78 -9.34 -2.71
C SER A 38 16.38 -8.90 -3.18
N LEU A 39 15.37 -8.99 -2.30
CA LEU A 39 14.02 -8.52 -2.60
C LEU A 39 13.96 -7.00 -2.75
N LEU A 40 14.67 -6.25 -1.90
CA LEU A 40 14.77 -4.79 -2.00
C LEU A 40 15.49 -4.34 -3.27
N GLU A 41 16.55 -5.03 -3.66
CA GLU A 41 17.25 -4.78 -4.93
C GLU A 41 16.32 -4.98 -6.12
N ASN A 42 15.60 -6.11 -6.15
CA ASN A 42 14.64 -6.40 -7.21
C ASN A 42 13.53 -5.35 -7.28
N ALA A 43 12.93 -5.01 -6.14
CA ALA A 43 11.91 -3.97 -6.05
C ALA A 43 12.44 -2.62 -6.55
N SER A 44 13.66 -2.24 -6.16
CA SER A 44 14.31 -1.00 -6.61
C SER A 44 14.52 -0.99 -8.13
N LEU A 45 14.95 -2.11 -8.71
CA LEU A 45 15.11 -2.26 -10.15
C LEU A 45 13.77 -2.14 -10.89
N LYS A 46 12.71 -2.78 -10.39
CA LYS A 46 11.35 -2.68 -10.98
C LYS A 46 10.77 -1.28 -10.87
N LEU A 47 11.01 -0.57 -9.78
CA LEU A 47 10.65 0.85 -9.66
C LEU A 47 11.43 1.71 -10.65
N GLY A 48 12.72 1.41 -10.87
CA GLY A 48 13.54 2.06 -11.89
C GLY A 48 13.02 1.83 -13.31
N GLU A 49 12.66 0.59 -13.65
CA GLU A 49 12.02 0.23 -14.92
C GLU A 49 10.72 1.02 -15.12
N LEU A 50 9.83 1.03 -14.10
CA LEU A 50 8.57 1.77 -14.14
C LEU A 50 8.79 3.28 -14.36
N ASN A 51 9.76 3.87 -13.66
CA ASN A 51 10.12 5.29 -13.82
C ASN A 51 10.75 5.59 -15.19
N SER A 52 11.38 4.61 -15.82
CA SER A 52 11.86 4.75 -17.20
C SER A 52 10.67 4.71 -18.17
N PHE A 53 9.77 3.74 -18.01
CA PHE A 53 8.60 3.59 -18.87
C PHE A 53 7.63 4.77 -18.79
N SER A 54 7.48 5.39 -17.62
CA SER A 54 6.61 6.55 -17.41
C SER A 54 6.98 7.73 -18.32
N ARG A 55 8.24 7.86 -18.74
CA ARG A 55 8.71 8.90 -19.67
C ARG A 55 8.19 8.75 -21.09
N PHE A 56 7.72 7.56 -21.46
CA PHE A 56 7.16 7.29 -22.79
C PHE A 56 5.63 7.36 -22.79
N VAL A 57 5.00 7.56 -21.63
CA VAL A 57 3.55 7.69 -21.52
C VAL A 57 3.14 9.08 -22.03
N PRO A 58 2.24 9.19 -23.02
CA PRO A 58 1.85 10.48 -23.59
C PRO A 58 1.19 11.44 -22.61
N ASP A 59 0.38 10.89 -21.68
CA ASP A 59 -0.29 11.63 -20.62
C ASP A 59 -0.25 10.79 -19.33
N ILE A 60 0.66 11.16 -18.43
CA ILE A 60 0.86 10.45 -17.17
C ILE A 60 -0.28 10.70 -16.17
N ASP A 61 -0.89 11.88 -16.21
CA ASP A 61 -1.96 12.27 -15.30
C ASP A 61 -3.22 11.44 -15.58
N MET A 62 -3.55 11.22 -16.86
CA MET A 62 -4.65 10.32 -17.24
C MET A 62 -4.35 8.87 -16.86
N PHE A 63 -3.11 8.41 -17.02
CA PHE A 63 -2.73 7.05 -16.62
C PHE A 63 -2.83 6.84 -15.10
N ILE A 64 -2.42 7.82 -14.29
CA ILE A 64 -2.53 7.81 -12.83
C ILE A 64 -4.01 7.78 -12.42
N LYS A 65 -4.85 8.68 -12.98
CA LYS A 65 -6.29 8.70 -12.69
C LYS A 65 -6.93 7.34 -12.93
N MET A 66 -6.67 6.73 -14.08
CA MET A 66 -7.20 5.40 -14.41
C MET A 66 -6.71 4.32 -13.44
N HIS A 67 -5.48 4.39 -12.95
CA HIS A 67 -4.97 3.47 -11.94
C HIS A 67 -5.67 3.65 -10.59
N ILE A 68 -5.91 4.89 -10.16
CA ILE A 68 -6.65 5.19 -8.92
C ILE A 68 -8.04 4.58 -8.97
N TYR A 69 -8.78 4.80 -10.07
CA TYR A 69 -10.12 4.23 -10.25
C TYR A 69 -10.11 2.70 -10.23
N LYS A 70 -9.16 2.10 -10.93
CA LYS A 70 -9.00 0.64 -10.95
C LYS A 70 -8.75 0.09 -9.54
N GLU A 71 -7.82 0.67 -8.79
CA GLU A 71 -7.50 0.23 -7.42
C GLU A 71 -8.67 0.47 -6.46
N ALA A 72 -9.38 1.61 -6.57
CA ALA A 72 -10.55 1.91 -5.76
C ALA A 72 -11.68 0.89 -5.99
N VAL A 73 -11.93 0.50 -7.24
CA VAL A 73 -12.91 -0.54 -7.60
C VAL A 73 -12.51 -1.90 -7.03
N VAL A 74 -11.24 -2.28 -7.17
CA VAL A 74 -10.74 -3.56 -6.63
C VAL A 74 -10.82 -3.60 -5.10
N SER A 75 -10.40 -2.53 -4.43
CA SER A 75 -10.46 -2.38 -2.98
C SER A 75 -11.90 -2.43 -2.46
N SER A 76 -12.80 -1.64 -3.07
CA SER A 76 -14.23 -1.63 -2.72
C SER A 76 -14.87 -3.01 -2.86
N ARG A 77 -14.43 -3.80 -3.85
CA ARG A 77 -14.92 -5.18 -4.04
C ARG A 77 -14.47 -6.12 -2.92
N ILE A 78 -13.29 -5.93 -2.34
CA ILE A 78 -12.82 -6.71 -1.18
C ILE A 78 -13.71 -6.43 0.03
N GLU A 79 -14.18 -5.19 0.19
CA GLU A 79 -15.08 -4.77 1.26
C GLU A 79 -16.56 -5.15 1.01
N GLY A 80 -16.87 -5.79 -0.12
CA GLY A 80 -18.20 -6.31 -0.47
C GLY A 80 -19.05 -5.38 -1.34
N THR A 81 -18.52 -4.23 -1.74
CA THR A 81 -19.20 -3.27 -2.60
C THR A 81 -19.08 -3.68 -4.07
N ARG A 82 -20.20 -3.70 -4.80
CA ARG A 82 -20.22 -3.94 -6.24
C ARG A 82 -20.24 -2.61 -6.97
N THR A 83 -19.07 -2.14 -7.37
CA THR A 83 -18.89 -0.96 -8.22
C THR A 83 -18.05 -1.34 -9.42
N ASN A 84 -18.40 -0.85 -10.60
CA ASN A 84 -17.61 -1.05 -11.82
C ASN A 84 -16.78 0.21 -12.15
N ILE A 85 -15.84 0.10 -13.10
CA ILE A 85 -14.94 1.23 -13.45
C ILE A 85 -15.71 2.39 -14.08
N GLU A 86 -16.76 2.12 -14.85
CA GLU A 86 -17.60 3.15 -15.48
C GLU A 86 -18.37 3.95 -14.42
N GLU A 87 -19.01 3.27 -13.46
CA GLU A 87 -19.69 3.87 -12.31
C GLU A 87 -18.76 4.70 -11.42
N ALA A 88 -17.50 4.26 -11.27
CA ALA A 88 -16.52 5.01 -10.50
C ALA A 88 -16.11 6.31 -11.24
N LEU A 89 -15.91 6.24 -12.55
CA LEU A 89 -15.57 7.41 -13.38
C LEU A 89 -16.72 8.44 -13.43
N ASP A 90 -17.97 7.99 -13.52
CA ASP A 90 -19.16 8.87 -13.55
C ASP A 90 -19.41 9.60 -12.22
N SER A 91 -18.88 9.07 -11.11
CA SER A 91 -19.12 9.61 -9.76
C SER A 91 -18.36 10.90 -9.43
N GLU A 92 -17.38 11.30 -10.24
CA GLU A 92 -16.62 12.54 -10.06
C GLU A 92 -16.99 13.69 -11.01
N GLU A 93 -18.00 13.55 -11.88
CA GLU A 93 -18.50 14.72 -12.63
C GLU A 93 -19.20 15.70 -11.67
N PRO A 94 -18.67 16.93 -11.46
CA PRO A 94 -19.42 17.96 -10.77
C PRO A 94 -20.47 18.50 -11.74
N ASN A 95 -21.74 18.46 -11.33
CA ASN A 95 -22.82 19.26 -11.92
C ASN A 95 -22.43 20.75 -12.02
#